data_AF-A0AA36H4T6-F1
#
_entry.id   AF-A0AA36H4T6-F1
#
_cell.length_a   1.000
_cell.length_b   1.000
_cell.length_c   1.000
_cell.angle_alpha   90.00
_cell.angle_beta   90.00
_cell.angle_gamma   90.00
#
_symmetry.space_group_name_H-M   'P 1'
#
loop_
_entity.id
_entity.type
_entity.pdbx_description
1 polymer ?
#
loop_
_entity_poly.entity_id
_entity_poly.type
_entity_poly.pdbx_seq_one_letter_code
_entity_poly.pdbx_strand_id
1 'polypeptide(L)'
;MVDTTTALSGLAYLMLPCLVLPFYILLTHVMVTNTSVRRLASNRLVTQLNVADCIQLVLHSSSGIFVLFPRIAENNIYIVRTVGALINAAWLVTFPILCLLAVTRILIIYQYASPLNTIGVMKKCTACCS
;
A
#
# COMPACT_ATOMS: atom_id res chain seq x y z
N MET A 1 9.84 -29.49 19.58
CA MET A 1 9.16 -30.07 18.40
C MET A 1 8.33 -28.92 17.83
N VAL A 2 8.56 -28.50 16.58
CA VAL A 2 7.79 -27.38 16.00
C VAL A 2 6.39 -27.90 15.71
N ASP A 3 5.37 -27.26 16.28
CA ASP A 3 3.98 -27.62 16.03
C ASP A 3 3.65 -27.43 14.54
N THR A 4 2.88 -28.37 13.97
CA THR A 4 2.47 -28.34 12.56
C THR A 4 1.76 -27.04 12.18
N THR A 5 1.05 -26.40 13.12
CA THR A 5 0.39 -25.10 12.95
C THR A 5 1.38 -23.96 12.76
N THR A 6 2.50 -23.97 13.49
CA THR A 6 3.56 -22.96 13.42
C THR A 6 4.36 -23.11 12.14
N ALA A 7 4.64 -24.35 11.72
CA ALA A 7 5.29 -24.60 10.44
C ALA A 7 4.40 -24.16 9.27
N LEU A 8 3.09 -24.43 9.32
CA LEU A 8 2.14 -24.02 8.28
C LEU A 8 2.03 -22.49 8.18
N SER A 9 1.92 -21.80 9.32
CA SER A 9 1.85 -20.34 9.32
C SER A 9 3.15 -19.72 8.79
N GLY A 10 4.31 -20.19 9.23
CA GLY A 10 5.60 -19.73 8.73
C GLY A 10 5.77 -19.94 7.22
N LEU A 11 5.34 -21.09 6.70
CA LEU A 11 5.35 -21.36 5.26
C LEU A 11 4.39 -20.45 4.49
N ALA A 12 3.20 -20.20 5.01
CA ALA A 12 2.25 -19.28 4.41
C ALA A 12 2.80 -17.85 4.38
N TYR A 13 3.35 -17.35 5.49
CA TYR A 13 3.98 -16.03 5.57
C TYR A 13 5.22 -15.89 4.68
N LEU A 14 5.84 -16.99 4.24
CA LEU A 14 6.95 -16.96 3.30
C LEU A 14 6.49 -17.04 1.83
N MET A 15 5.62 -17.99 1.51
CA MET A 15 5.25 -18.33 0.13
C MET A 15 4.29 -17.31 -0.48
N LEU A 16 3.25 -16.89 0.27
CA LEU A 16 2.27 -15.93 -0.23
C LEU A 16 2.95 -14.60 -0.60
N PRO A 17 3.77 -13.99 0.28
CA PRO A 17 4.42 -12.74 -0.05
C PRO A 17 5.42 -12.85 -1.19
N CYS A 18 6.23 -13.92 -1.24
CA CYS A 18 7.14 -14.15 -2.36
C CYS A 18 6.41 -14.25 -3.71
N LEU A 19 5.22 -14.87 -3.75
CA LEU A 19 4.43 -14.99 -4.97
C LEU A 19 3.80 -13.65 -5.38
N VAL A 20 3.34 -12.86 -4.41
CA VAL A 20 2.57 -11.63 -4.64
C VAL A 20 3.48 -10.41 -4.89
N LEU A 21 4.68 -10.38 -4.29
CA LEU A 21 5.68 -9.33 -4.44
C LEU A 21 6.01 -8.96 -5.91
N PRO A 22 6.29 -9.90 -6.83
CA PRO A 22 6.59 -9.54 -8.22
C PRO A 22 5.43 -8.82 -8.92
N PHE A 23 4.17 -9.17 -8.60
CA PHE A 23 3.00 -8.48 -9.15
C PHE A 23 2.93 -7.03 -8.65
N TYR A 24 3.17 -6.79 -7.36
CA TYR A 24 3.18 -5.43 -6.80
C TYR A 24 4.34 -4.58 -7.33
N ILE A 25 5.52 -5.17 -7.53
CA ILE A 25 6.66 -4.48 -8.14
C ILE A 25 6.32 -4.08 -9.57
N LEU A 26 5.74 -4.99 -10.36
CA LEU A 26 5.32 -4.71 -11.74
C LEU A 26 4.27 -3.58 -11.79
N LEU A 27 3.24 -3.65 -10.96
CA LEU A 27 2.21 -2.61 -10.85
C LEU A 27 2.81 -1.26 -10.48
N THR A 28 3.68 -1.23 -9.48
CA THR A 28 4.37 -0.01 -9.05
C THR A 28 5.21 0.56 -10.18
N HIS A 29 5.98 -0.27 -10.88
CA HIS A 29 6.81 0.15 -12.01
C HIS A 29 5.96 0.78 -13.13
N VAL A 30 4.84 0.14 -13.51
CA VAL A 30 3.92 0.66 -14.54
C VAL A 30 3.32 1.99 -14.11
N MET A 31 2.89 2.12 -12.85
CA MET A 31 2.30 3.36 -12.33
C MET A 31 3.31 4.52 -12.22
N VAL A 32 4.56 4.23 -11.89
CA VAL A 32 5.62 5.25 -11.78
C VAL A 32 6.10 5.71 -13.16
N THR A 33 6.22 4.79 -14.12
CA THR A 33 6.70 5.05 -15.48
C THR A 33 5.72 5.88 -16.29
N ASN A 34 4.41 5.65 -16.14
CA ASN A 34 3.39 6.39 -16.87
C ASN A 34 3.12 7.76 -16.22
N THR A 35 3.78 8.80 -16.72
CA THR A 35 3.64 10.19 -16.25
C THR A 35 2.22 10.75 -16.39
N SER A 36 1.44 10.28 -17.37
CA SER A 36 0.01 10.60 -17.55
C SER A 36 -0.83 10.08 -16.38
N VAL A 37 -0.58 8.83 -15.97
CA VAL A 37 -1.25 8.16 -14.84
C VAL A 37 -0.85 8.84 -13.53
N ARG A 38 0.43 9.16 -13.32
CA ARG A 38 0.96 9.78 -12.09
C ARG A 38 0.43 11.19 -11.78
N ARG A 39 -0.19 11.86 -12.77
CA ARG A 39 -0.67 13.24 -12.63
C ARG A 39 -1.95 13.33 -11.78
N LEU A 40 -2.75 12.27 -11.71
CA LEU A 40 -3.94 12.23 -10.87
C LEU A 40 -3.57 12.01 -9.40
N ALA A 41 -4.17 12.80 -8.49
CA ALA A 41 -3.95 12.66 -7.05
C ALA A 41 -4.28 11.25 -6.55
N SER A 42 -5.38 10.65 -7.06
CA SER A 42 -5.76 9.26 -6.78
C SER A 42 -4.65 8.26 -7.12
N ASN A 43 -3.98 8.44 -8.27
CA ASN A 43 -2.94 7.51 -8.72
C ASN A 43 -1.62 7.68 -7.93
N ARG A 44 -1.37 8.87 -7.37
CA ARG A 44 -0.25 9.06 -6.43
C ARG A 44 -0.48 8.32 -5.11
N LEU A 45 -1.70 8.38 -4.58
CA LEU A 45 -2.09 7.63 -3.38
C LEU A 45 -1.97 6.11 -3.60
N VAL A 46 -2.44 5.61 -4.76
CA VAL A 46 -2.29 4.20 -5.12
C VAL A 46 -0.82 3.80 -5.26
N THR A 47 0.04 4.67 -5.79
CA THR A 47 1.48 4.39 -5.88
C THR A 47 2.11 4.29 -4.48
N GLN A 48 1.75 5.18 -3.55
CA GLN A 48 2.21 5.11 -2.16
C GLN A 48 1.73 3.85 -1.45
N LEU A 49 0.47 3.46 -1.69
CA LEU A 49 -0.11 2.22 -1.19
C LEU A 49 0.68 1.00 -1.69
N ASN A 50 0.92 0.91 -3.00
CA ASN A 50 1.65 -0.22 -3.58
C ASN A 50 3.08 -0.33 -3.03
N VAL A 51 3.75 0.79 -2.76
CA VAL A 51 5.08 0.82 -2.11
C VAL A 51 5.00 0.33 -0.66
N ALA A 52 4.00 0.79 0.10
CA ALA A 52 3.78 0.34 1.47
C ALA A 52 3.49 -1.17 1.53
N ASP A 53 2.66 -1.68 0.61
CA ASP A 53 2.37 -3.11 0.48
C ASP A 53 3.63 -3.91 0.12
N CYS A 54 4.51 -3.41 -0.75
CA CYS A 54 5.79 -4.06 -1.03
C CYS A 54 6.66 -4.19 0.23
N ILE A 55 6.76 -3.12 1.03
CA ILE A 55 7.51 -3.14 2.30
C ILE A 55 6.88 -4.17 3.24
N GLN A 56 5.54 -4.19 3.34
CA GLN A 56 4.82 -5.15 4.18
C GLN A 56 5.04 -6.61 3.73
N LEU A 57 5.04 -6.89 2.42
CA LEU A 57 5.31 -8.20 1.84
C LEU A 57 6.73 -8.69 2.17
N VAL A 58 7.74 -7.81 2.08
CA VAL A 58 9.13 -8.14 2.46
C VAL A 58 9.22 -8.45 3.95
N LEU A 59 8.57 -7.65 4.79
CA LEU A 59 8.57 -7.87 6.24
C LEU A 59 7.85 -9.18 6.62
N HIS A 60 6.72 -9.50 5.99
CA HIS A 60 6.03 -10.79 6.19
C HIS A 60 6.88 -11.97 5.75
N SER A 61 7.58 -11.85 4.61
CA SER A 61 8.53 -12.89 4.14
C SER A 61 9.62 -13.13 5.18
N SER A 62 10.20 -12.06 5.73
CA SER A 62 11.24 -12.15 6.77
C SER A 62 10.70 -12.74 8.09
N SER A 63 9.47 -12.38 8.46
CA SER A 63 8.79 -12.93 9.64
C SER A 63 8.52 -14.43 9.49
N GLY A 64 8.11 -14.88 8.31
CA GLY A 64 7.94 -16.30 8.00
C GLY A 64 9.23 -17.12 8.19
N ILE A 65 10.39 -16.57 7.83
CA ILE A 65 11.70 -17.19 8.07
C ILE A 65 11.97 -17.33 9.57
N PHE A 66 11.69 -16.30 10.37
CA PHE A 66 11.87 -16.34 11.82
C PHE A 66 10.94 -17.36 12.50
N VAL A 67 9.72 -17.53 12.00
CA VAL A 67 8.75 -18.52 12.49
C VAL A 67 9.18 -19.96 12.14
N LEU A 68 9.72 -20.18 10.94
CA LEU A 68 10.21 -21.50 10.51
C LEU A 68 11.49 -21.94 11.25
N PHE A 69 12.35 -20.98 11.60
CA PHE A 69 13.63 -21.23 12.28
C PHE A 69 13.67 -20.57 13.67
N PRO A 70 12.98 -21.14 14.69
CA PRO A 70 12.87 -20.54 16.02
C PRO A 70 14.21 -20.32 16.71
N ARG A 71 15.23 -21.12 16.39
CA ARG A 71 16.60 -20.99 16.92
C ARG A 71 17.26 -19.65 16.54
N ILE A 72 16.92 -19.10 15.38
CA ILE A 72 17.40 -17.79 14.91
C ILE A 72 16.62 -16.66 15.59
N ALA A 73 15.32 -16.88 15.81
CA ALA A 73 14.42 -15.92 16.47
C ALA A 73 14.79 -15.72 17.94
N GLU A 74 15.12 -16.79 18.68
CA GLU A 74 15.53 -16.72 20.09
C GLU A 74 16.86 -15.96 20.26
N ASN A 75 17.79 -16.13 19.32
CA ASN A 75 19.08 -15.44 19.36
C ASN A 75 18.98 -13.94 19.02
N ASN A 76 17.92 -13.53 18.33
CA ASN A 76 17.75 -12.17 17.81
C ASN A 76 16.38 -11.55 18.18
N ILE A 77 15.98 -11.66 19.44
CA ILE A 77 14.65 -11.23 19.91
C ILE A 77 14.31 -9.76 19.59
N TYR A 78 15.31 -8.88 19.56
CA TYR A 78 15.13 -7.47 19.22
C TYR A 78 14.68 -7.30 17.76
N ILE A 79 15.31 -8.02 16.83
CA ILE A 79 15.00 -7.95 15.40
C ILE A 79 13.57 -8.45 15.16
N VAL A 80 13.20 -9.58 15.77
CA VAL A 80 11.85 -10.16 15.63
C VAL A 80 10.79 -9.18 16.15
N ARG A 81 11.04 -8.52 17.28
CA ARG A 81 10.13 -7.50 17.83
C ARG A 81 10.02 -6.28 16.92
N THR A 82 11.14 -5.78 16.41
CA THR A 82 11.14 -4.64 15.49
C THR A 82 10.40 -4.96 14.20
N VAL A 83 10.64 -6.11 13.59
CA VAL A 83 9.93 -6.56 12.37
C VAL A 83 8.44 -6.70 12.64
N GLY A 84 8.04 -7.31 13.76
CA GLY A 84 6.63 -7.40 14.15
C GLY A 84 5.96 -6.03 14.35
N ALA A 85 6.66 -5.10 15.00
CA ALA A 85 6.17 -3.73 15.17
C ALA A 85 6.06 -2.99 13.83
N LEU A 86 7.02 -3.16 12.92
CA LEU A 86 6.99 -2.57 11.59
C LEU A 86 5.83 -3.12 10.74
N ILE A 87 5.54 -4.42 10.81
CA ILE A 87 4.40 -5.03 10.10
C ILE A 87 3.08 -4.40 10.57
N ASN A 88 2.90 -4.26 11.88
CA ASN A 88 1.70 -3.66 12.46
C ASN A 88 1.60 -2.16 12.11
N ALA A 89 2.72 -1.43 12.16
CA ALA A 89 2.76 -0.02 11.79
C ALA A 89 2.44 0.18 10.30
N ALA A 90 2.99 -0.67 9.42
CA ALA A 90 2.71 -0.64 7.98
C ALA A 90 1.21 -0.86 7.72
N TRP A 91 0.61 -1.85 8.38
CA TRP A 91 -0.84 -2.10 8.26
C TRP A 91 -1.68 -0.92 8.74
N LEU A 92 -1.27 -0.26 9.83
CA LEU A 92 -1.95 0.93 10.34
C LEU A 92 -1.86 2.12 9.37
N VAL A 93 -0.80 2.21 8.56
CA VAL A 93 -0.63 3.25 7.52
C VAL A 93 -1.46 2.95 6.27
N THR A 94 -1.67 1.68 5.92
CA THR A 94 -2.52 1.28 4.80
C THR A 94 -3.96 1.75 4.99
N PHE A 95 -4.49 1.70 6.22
CA PHE A 95 -5.86 2.11 6.54
C PHE A 95 -6.22 3.57 6.17
N PRO A 96 -5.50 4.61 6.64
CA PRO A 96 -5.78 5.99 6.27
C PRO A 96 -5.56 6.25 4.78
N ILE A 97 -4.60 5.60 4.14
CA ILE A 97 -4.38 5.73 2.68
C ILE A 97 -5.60 5.22 1.91
N LEU A 98 -6.16 4.08 2.30
CA LEU A 98 -7.39 3.53 1.71
C LEU A 98 -8.60 4.46 1.93
N CYS A 99 -8.74 5.05 3.12
CA CYS A 99 -9.76 6.06 3.38
C CYS A 99 -9.59 7.29 2.46
N LEU A 100 -8.38 7.82 2.34
CA LEU A 100 -8.06 8.95 1.45
C LEU A 100 -8.37 8.62 -0.02
N LEU A 101 -8.07 7.38 -0.45
CA LEU A 101 -8.38 6.91 -1.80
C LEU A 101 -9.91 6.86 -2.03
N ALA A 102 -10.67 6.34 -1.07
CA ALA A 102 -12.13 6.29 -1.13
C ALA A 102 -12.74 7.70 -1.22
N VAL A 103 -12.29 8.63 -0.37
CA VAL A 103 -12.73 10.04 -0.40
C VAL A 103 -12.39 10.69 -1.74
N THR A 104 -11.19 10.47 -2.27
CA THR A 104 -10.77 11.02 -3.57
C THR A 104 -11.68 10.51 -4.70
N ARG A 105 -12.08 9.24 -4.68
CA ARG A 105 -13.02 8.69 -5.67
C ARG A 105 -14.41 9.30 -5.54
N ILE A 106 -14.94 9.45 -4.32
CA ILE A 106 -16.24 10.10 -4.08
C ILE A 106 -16.22 11.55 -4.57
N LEU A 107 -15.15 12.29 -4.30
CA LEU A 107 -15.01 13.69 -4.72
C LEU A 107 -15.00 13.83 -6.26
N ILE A 108 -14.29 12.94 -6.96
CA ILE A 108 -14.27 12.91 -8.43
C ILE A 108 -15.68 12.63 -8.97
N ILE A 109 -16.40 11.66 -8.41
CA ILE A 109 -17.78 11.34 -8.80
C ILE A 109 -18.70 12.53 -8.53
N TYR A 110 -18.58 13.18 -7.37
CA TYR A 110 -19.40 14.34 -7.01
C TYR A 110 -19.14 15.55 -7.93
N GLN A 111 -17.88 15.78 -8.31
CA GLN A 111 -17.49 16.82 -9.25
C GLN A 111 -18.05 16.54 -10.66
N TYR A 112 -18.11 15.28 -11.09
CA TYR A 112 -18.77 14.88 -12.33
C TYR A 112 -20.30 14.96 -12.25
N ALA A 113 -20.90 14.59 -11.12
CA ALA A 113 -22.34 14.59 -10.90
C ALA A 113 -22.92 15.99 -10.66
N SER A 114 -22.08 16.96 -10.28
CA SER A 114 -22.48 18.35 -10.03
C SER A 114 -21.96 19.27 -11.16
N PRO A 115 -22.61 19.32 -12.34
CA PRO A 115 -22.24 20.24 -13.42
C PRO A 115 -22.36 21.73 -13.04
N LEU A 116 -22.93 22.04 -11.87
CA LEU A 116 -23.16 23.41 -11.39
C LEU A 116 -21.89 24.19 -11.03
N ASN A 117 -20.76 23.53 -10.74
CA ASN A 117 -19.52 24.27 -10.41
C ASN A 117 -18.64 24.58 -11.64
N THR A 118 -18.89 23.94 -12.78
CA THR A 118 -18.23 24.25 -14.06
C THR A 118 -18.63 25.63 -14.58
N ILE A 119 -19.83 26.11 -14.24
CA ILE A 119 -20.32 27.46 -14.56
C ILE A 119 -19.61 28.53 -13.69
N GLY A 120 -19.29 28.20 -12.43
CA GLY A 120 -18.59 29.12 -11.51
C GLY A 120 -17.14 29.37 -11.90
N VAL A 121 -16.43 28.35 -12.40
CA VAL A 121 -15.03 28.47 -12.85
C VAL A 121 -14.94 29.18 -14.21
N MET A 122 -15.88 28.95 -15.14
CA MET A 122 -15.92 29.69 -16.41
C MET A 122 -16.21 31.19 -16.21
N LYS A 123 -17.03 31.57 -15.23
CA LYS A 123 -17.25 33.00 -14.88
C LYS A 123 -15.98 33.67 -14.34
N LYS A 124 -15.13 32.94 -13.60
CA LYS A 124 -13.88 33.48 -13.06
C LYS A 124 -12.81 33.69 -14.14
N CYS A 125 -12.80 32.86 -15.19
CA CYS A 125 -11.91 33.04 -16.34
C CYS A 125 -12.34 34.18 -17.27
N THR A 126 -13.64 34.50 -17.36
CA THR A 126 -14.11 35.63 -18.21
C THR A 126 -13.91 36.99 -17.54
N ALA A 127 -13.82 37.05 -16.20
CA ALA A 127 -13.55 38.30 -15.47
C ALA A 127 -12.06 38.70 -15.42
N CYS A 128 -11.13 37.85 -15.88
CA CYS A 128 -9.70 38.20 -16.02
C CYS A 128 -9.30 38.60 -17.45
N CYS A 129 -10.25 38.65 -18.39
CA CYS A 129 -10.03 39.06 -19.79
C CYS A 129 -10.80 40.34 -20.19
N SER A 130 -11.28 41.14 -19.24
CA SER A 130 -11.78 42.51 -19.50
C SER A 130 -10.92 43.54 -18.80
#